data_AF-A0A4R3A9D0-F1
#
_entry.id   AF-A0A4R3A9D0-F1
#
_cell.length_a   1.000
_cell.length_b   1.000
_cell.length_c   1.000
_cell.angle_alpha   90.00
_cell.angle_beta   90.00
_cell.angle_gamma   90.00
#
_symmetry.space_group_name_H-M   'P 1'
#
loop_
_entity.id
_entity.type
_entity.pdbx_description
1 polymer ?
#
loop_
_entity_poly.entity_id
_entity_poly.type
_entity_poly.pdbx_seq_one_letter_code
_entity_poly.pdbx_strand_id
1 'polypeptide(L)'
;MFRPNESEDNRRQVRANAPLRRSSSAGSLLDQAGPDTDEDRARPLHRSERPEASRPDTAPRTEASYPSASFGDDESSALEARLQAQWQSVTQIGIGHVLRWLQRGFLLIVVMAIIGAVLAFGYATTTTPRYTVYTDLIVDPSNLNVTPDDLTAANPQRDSQLLEVGSKLRVLTSGNVFRQVIRDQKLTEDPEFFKPSLLSSLLGSSGGELSQDQRELAVQRALEERVQASREERSFVVMLSVWTADPQKSIRLSNAIVEAFQAQLFQSSSESAGRIAASINSRLDELRASVTLSEEKVEQFKRDNKLQSSAGELTSSRISSALDTQVLDAQQRLIQAETRYNQMRSAVADRRIASATIFDSAAMTTMRGNFTALEQQIGAMTRTYGSRHPRLVAMQSERATLESAIAEEADRILQQARQDSEQARATLAQLRNRSDSERATVFTNNDAQVQLRELERDARAKAAVYETYLGRTNQISERQEIDTSNVRVISNPVAPKTKSWPPSTPLLMVGGTIAGAAIGTGLALVFGLLGYLRNARPRYISA
;
A
#
# COMPACT_ATOMS: atom_id res chain seq x y z
N MET A 1 -26.76 -16.36 34.47
CA MET A 1 -25.55 -16.48 35.29
C MET A 1 -25.64 -17.81 36.04
N PHE A 2 -25.17 -18.90 35.44
CA PHE A 2 -25.01 -20.19 36.11
C PHE A 2 -24.08 -21.05 35.24
N ARG A 3 -22.88 -21.36 35.75
CA ARG A 3 -21.95 -22.36 35.22
C ARG A 3 -21.37 -23.08 36.43
N PRO A 4 -21.43 -24.42 36.50
CA PRO A 4 -20.64 -25.15 37.46
C PRO A 4 -19.23 -25.39 36.91
N ASN A 5 -18.34 -25.35 37.90
CA ASN A 5 -16.94 -25.67 37.93
C ASN A 5 -16.72 -27.16 37.59
N GLU A 6 -15.70 -27.48 36.80
CA GLU A 6 -14.90 -28.67 37.08
C GLU A 6 -13.52 -28.56 36.44
N SER A 7 -12.57 -29.03 37.21
CA SER A 7 -11.16 -28.78 37.22
C SER A 7 -10.39 -30.00 36.73
N GLU A 8 -9.18 -29.69 36.24
CA GLU A 8 -7.97 -30.47 36.49
C GLU A 8 -7.68 -31.76 35.69
N ASP A 9 -6.53 -31.65 35.02
CA ASP A 9 -5.40 -32.60 35.11
C ASP A 9 -5.37 -33.76 34.11
N ASN A 10 -4.59 -33.57 33.04
CA ASN A 10 -3.62 -34.60 32.68
C ASN A 10 -2.41 -34.02 31.94
N ARG A 11 -1.34 -33.77 32.70
CA ARG A 11 0.03 -33.73 32.19
C ARG A 11 0.39 -35.10 31.61
N ARG A 12 0.98 -35.13 30.42
CA ARG A 12 2.15 -35.98 30.15
C ARG A 12 2.95 -35.52 28.93
N GLN A 13 4.19 -35.17 29.24
CA GLN A 13 5.32 -34.98 28.36
C GLN A 13 5.71 -36.30 27.70
N VAL A 14 6.05 -36.27 26.41
CA VAL A 14 6.93 -37.29 25.80
C VAL A 14 7.98 -36.55 24.97
N ARG A 15 9.22 -36.63 25.45
CA ARG A 15 10.48 -36.36 24.74
C ARG A 15 10.82 -37.54 23.83
N ALA A 16 11.36 -37.24 22.65
CA ALA A 16 12.37 -37.99 21.86
C ALA A 16 12.28 -37.46 20.41
N ASN A 17 13.30 -37.30 19.58
CA ASN A 17 14.73 -37.51 19.63
C ASN A 17 15.32 -36.73 18.44
N ALA A 18 16.52 -36.17 18.61
CA ALA A 18 17.38 -35.78 17.48
C ALA A 18 17.95 -37.03 16.79
N PRO A 19 18.49 -36.88 15.56
CA PRO A 19 19.93 -37.16 15.46
C PRO A 19 20.72 -36.20 14.56
N LEU A 20 22.04 -36.39 14.67
CA LEU A 20 23.17 -35.59 14.20
C LEU A 20 23.53 -35.77 12.71
N ARG A 21 24.15 -34.70 12.18
CA ARG A 21 25.22 -34.60 11.16
C ARG A 21 25.77 -35.92 10.56
N ARG A 22 26.01 -35.92 9.23
CA ARG A 22 27.35 -36.10 8.61
C ARG A 22 27.40 -35.79 7.10
N SER A 23 28.63 -35.51 6.68
CA SER A 23 29.16 -35.04 5.39
C SER A 23 29.52 -36.14 4.38
N SER A 24 29.49 -35.80 3.08
CA SER A 24 30.43 -36.24 2.01
C SER A 24 29.99 -35.55 0.70
N SER A 25 30.72 -34.60 0.10
CA SER A 25 31.88 -34.74 -0.79
C SER A 25 31.87 -35.96 -1.74
N ALA A 26 31.65 -35.74 -3.05
CA ALA A 26 32.52 -36.17 -4.16
C ALA A 26 31.83 -36.03 -5.54
N GLY A 27 32.57 -35.48 -6.51
CA GLY A 27 32.47 -35.70 -7.98
C GLY A 27 31.35 -34.95 -8.72
N SER A 28 31.57 -33.81 -9.38
CA SER A 28 32.43 -33.51 -10.56
C SER A 28 32.10 -34.37 -11.79
N LEU A 29 31.66 -33.71 -12.88
CA LEU A 29 32.34 -33.69 -14.19
C LEU A 29 31.71 -32.60 -15.11
N LEU A 30 32.56 -31.66 -15.55
CA LEU A 30 32.56 -30.86 -16.79
C LEU A 30 31.43 -29.84 -17.08
N ASP A 31 31.76 -28.54 -17.05
CA ASP A 31 32.12 -27.84 -18.30
C ASP A 31 33.02 -26.59 -18.04
N GLN A 32 34.22 -26.67 -18.64
CA GLN A 32 35.21 -25.66 -19.12
C GLN A 32 35.36 -24.30 -18.38
N ALA A 33 36.45 -23.97 -17.66
CA ALA A 33 37.90 -23.96 -17.94
C ALA A 33 38.29 -23.12 -19.18
N GLY A 34 39.15 -22.10 -19.16
CA GLY A 34 40.01 -21.45 -18.14
C GLY A 34 40.76 -20.28 -18.82
N PRO A 35 41.56 -19.47 -18.10
CA PRO A 35 42.33 -18.37 -18.66
C PRO A 35 43.83 -18.67 -18.84
N ASP A 36 44.47 -17.79 -19.61
CA ASP A 36 45.90 -17.45 -19.71
C ASP A 36 46.88 -18.46 -20.34
N THR A 37 47.55 -18.05 -21.42
CA THR A 37 48.97 -17.65 -21.35
C THR A 37 49.49 -17.12 -22.71
N ASP A 38 50.23 -16.02 -22.59
CA ASP A 38 51.41 -15.57 -23.35
C ASP A 38 51.76 -16.20 -24.71
N GLU A 39 52.01 -15.35 -25.71
CA GLU A 39 53.33 -15.22 -26.36
C GLU A 39 53.32 -14.13 -27.45
N ASP A 40 54.12 -13.09 -27.22
CA ASP A 40 55.29 -12.70 -28.01
C ASP A 40 55.19 -12.27 -29.51
N ARG A 41 56.06 -11.31 -29.84
CA ARG A 41 56.55 -10.83 -31.17
C ARG A 41 55.91 -9.62 -31.86
N ALA A 42 56.62 -8.49 -31.66
CA ALA A 42 57.40 -7.74 -32.66
C ALA A 42 56.75 -7.27 -33.99
N ARG A 43 56.66 -5.91 -34.12
CA ARG A 43 57.11 -4.95 -35.18
C ARG A 43 57.46 -5.50 -36.60
N PRO A 44 57.56 -4.68 -37.71
CA PRO A 44 57.61 -3.20 -37.81
C PRO A 44 56.96 -2.53 -39.08
N LEU A 45 56.97 -1.18 -39.08
CA LEU A 45 57.26 -0.22 -40.18
C LEU A 45 56.53 -0.27 -41.56
N HIS A 46 55.83 0.83 -41.88
CA HIS A 46 55.88 1.52 -43.18
C HIS A 46 56.56 2.88 -42.92
N ARG A 47 57.75 3.27 -43.43
CA ARG A 47 58.43 3.20 -44.75
C ARG A 47 57.69 4.03 -45.81
N SER A 48 58.07 5.30 -45.98
CA SER A 48 59.05 5.88 -46.96
C SER A 48 58.35 6.25 -48.28
N GLU A 49 58.76 7.16 -49.17
CA GLU A 49 59.98 7.93 -49.42
C GLU A 49 59.68 8.87 -50.62
N ARG A 50 60.29 10.08 -50.65
CA ARG A 50 61.00 10.72 -51.82
C ARG A 50 60.28 10.92 -53.18
N PRO A 51 60.69 11.88 -54.05
CA PRO A 51 62.05 12.06 -54.62
C PRO A 51 62.53 13.54 -54.64
N GLU A 52 63.81 13.91 -54.64
CA GLU A 52 65.03 13.50 -55.36
C GLU A 52 65.10 13.91 -56.85
N ALA A 53 65.80 15.03 -57.04
CA ALA A 53 66.77 15.36 -58.10
C ALA A 53 66.38 15.43 -59.59
N SER A 54 66.66 16.60 -60.20
CA SER A 54 67.19 16.69 -61.57
C SER A 54 68.07 17.94 -61.74
N ARG A 55 69.35 17.71 -61.99
CA ARG A 55 70.39 18.59 -62.59
C ARG A 55 70.21 18.62 -64.14
N PRO A 56 71.05 19.26 -65.00
CA PRO A 56 72.06 20.34 -64.86
C PRO A 56 72.01 21.43 -66.00
N ASP A 57 73.06 22.27 -66.04
CA ASP A 57 73.70 22.94 -67.20
C ASP A 57 73.22 24.31 -67.69
N THR A 58 73.99 25.37 -67.36
CA THR A 58 74.95 25.98 -68.32
C THR A 58 75.95 26.92 -67.64
N ALA A 59 77.17 26.92 -68.17
CA ALA A 59 78.41 27.52 -67.67
C ALA A 59 78.59 29.03 -68.03
N PRO A 60 79.80 29.61 -68.06
CA PRO A 60 80.55 30.18 -66.92
C PRO A 60 80.96 31.66 -67.13
N ARG A 61 81.47 32.33 -66.08
CA ARG A 61 82.55 33.35 -66.13
C ARG A 61 82.93 33.76 -64.69
N THR A 62 84.09 33.35 -64.17
CA THR A 62 85.34 34.15 -63.97
C THR A 62 85.07 35.53 -63.34
N GLU A 63 85.73 36.01 -62.29
CA GLU A 63 86.98 35.66 -61.60
C GLU A 63 87.07 36.64 -60.40
N ALA A 64 87.45 36.20 -59.20
CA ALA A 64 88.20 37.01 -58.22
C ALA A 64 88.49 36.18 -56.96
N SER A 65 89.74 35.75 -56.88
CA SER A 65 90.42 35.11 -55.77
C SER A 65 90.69 36.08 -54.61
N TYR A 66 90.32 35.71 -53.38
CA TYR A 66 91.02 36.09 -52.14
C TYR A 66 90.91 34.96 -51.09
N PRO A 67 91.91 34.77 -50.21
CA PRO A 67 92.00 33.63 -49.30
C PRO A 67 91.37 33.86 -47.91
N SER A 68 90.94 32.73 -47.34
CA SER A 68 90.43 32.37 -46.01
C SER A 68 90.83 33.18 -44.76
N ALA A 69 89.85 33.38 -43.86
CA ALA A 69 90.06 33.47 -42.40
C ALA A 69 88.82 32.97 -41.62
N SER A 70 89.04 32.07 -40.67
CA SER A 70 88.07 31.46 -39.76
C SER A 70 87.59 32.44 -38.67
N PHE A 71 86.27 32.61 -38.50
CA PHE A 71 85.68 33.23 -37.31
C PHE A 71 84.27 32.64 -37.06
N GLY A 72 84.04 32.04 -35.90
CA GLY A 72 82.70 31.52 -35.55
C GLY A 72 82.50 30.81 -34.19
N ASP A 73 83.54 30.37 -33.48
CA ASP A 73 83.37 29.49 -32.29
C ASP A 73 83.40 30.22 -30.91
N ASP A 74 83.56 31.54 -30.87
CA ASP A 74 83.77 32.27 -29.60
C ASP A 74 82.48 32.82 -28.94
N GLU A 75 81.37 33.01 -29.65
CA GLU A 75 80.16 33.60 -29.04
C GLU A 75 79.27 32.60 -28.30
N SER A 76 79.14 31.36 -28.79
CA SER A 76 78.30 30.32 -28.17
C SER A 76 78.91 29.81 -26.85
N SER A 77 80.23 29.62 -26.82
CA SER A 77 80.97 29.22 -25.63
C SER A 77 80.96 30.28 -24.52
N ALA A 78 80.99 31.57 -24.89
CA ALA A 78 80.88 32.68 -23.94
C ALA A 78 79.49 32.79 -23.30
N LEU A 79 78.42 32.46 -24.05
CA LEU A 79 77.04 32.49 -23.56
C LEU A 79 76.74 31.29 -22.65
N GLU A 80 77.22 30.10 -23.02
CA GLU A 80 77.16 28.90 -22.17
C GLU A 80 77.98 29.07 -20.88
N ALA A 81 79.19 29.62 -20.97
CA ALA A 81 80.01 29.91 -19.79
C ALA A 81 79.35 30.94 -18.85
N ARG A 82 78.65 31.95 -19.38
CA ARG A 82 77.88 32.92 -18.58
C ARG A 82 76.68 32.29 -17.89
N LEU A 83 75.93 31.45 -18.60
CA LEU A 83 74.80 30.72 -18.02
C LEU A 83 75.28 29.75 -16.93
N GLN A 84 76.37 29.01 -17.18
CA GLN A 84 76.91 28.05 -16.22
C GLN A 84 77.53 28.73 -14.99
N ALA A 85 78.18 29.88 -15.15
CA ALA A 85 78.64 30.72 -14.03
C ALA A 85 77.46 31.34 -13.24
N GLN A 86 76.37 31.72 -13.91
CA GLN A 86 75.14 32.16 -13.23
C GLN A 86 74.51 31.02 -12.41
N TRP A 87 74.44 29.79 -12.95
CA TRP A 87 73.91 28.63 -12.23
C TRP A 87 74.75 28.24 -11.00
N GLN A 88 76.08 28.32 -11.08
CA GLN A 88 76.96 28.10 -9.92
C GLN A 88 76.87 29.23 -8.87
N SER A 89 76.46 30.45 -9.24
CA SER A 89 76.25 31.54 -8.29
C SER A 89 74.96 31.39 -7.47
N VAL A 90 73.97 30.65 -8.01
CA VAL A 90 72.70 30.37 -7.34
C VAL A 90 72.86 29.30 -6.25
N THR A 91 73.83 28.39 -6.39
CA THR A 91 74.13 27.36 -5.37
C THR A 91 74.93 27.90 -4.18
N GLN A 92 75.48 29.11 -4.25
CA GLN A 92 76.17 29.81 -3.14
C GLN A 92 75.28 30.77 -2.35
N ILE A 93 73.95 30.75 -2.56
CA ILE A 93 73.03 31.60 -1.79
C ILE A 93 72.96 31.09 -0.34
N GLY A 94 73.81 31.67 0.52
CA GLY A 94 73.73 31.48 1.96
C GLY A 94 72.59 32.27 2.59
N ILE A 95 72.10 31.81 3.75
CA ILE A 95 71.05 32.47 4.56
C ILE A 95 71.33 33.96 4.79
N GLY A 96 72.61 34.36 4.89
CA GLY A 96 73.04 35.75 5.05
C GLY A 96 72.80 36.67 3.83
N HIS A 97 72.55 36.14 2.63
CA HIS A 97 72.17 36.92 1.45
C HIS A 97 70.67 37.19 1.42
N VAL A 98 69.87 36.16 1.70
CA VAL A 98 68.41 36.25 1.87
C VAL A 98 68.06 37.26 2.96
N LEU A 99 68.77 37.22 4.09
CA LEU A 99 68.54 38.15 5.20
C LEU A 99 68.87 39.61 4.83
N ARG A 100 69.93 39.84 4.04
CA ARG A 100 70.28 41.18 3.54
C ARG A 100 69.28 41.69 2.51
N TRP A 101 68.74 40.83 1.64
CA TRP A 101 67.68 41.21 0.71
C TRP A 101 66.40 41.58 1.45
N LEU A 102 66.05 40.82 2.49
CA LEU A 102 64.89 41.10 3.33
C LEU A 102 65.07 42.42 4.10
N GLN A 103 66.25 42.68 4.67
CA GLN A 103 66.56 43.94 5.35
C GLN A 103 66.52 45.14 4.41
N ARG A 104 67.06 45.00 3.19
CA ARG A 104 67.06 46.08 2.18
C ARG A 104 65.66 46.28 1.55
N GLY A 105 64.88 45.22 1.48
CA GLY A 105 63.48 45.21 1.03
C GLY A 105 62.46 45.48 2.14
N PHE A 106 62.88 45.72 3.39
CA PHE A 106 61.98 45.91 4.53
C PHE A 106 60.98 47.05 4.30
N LEU A 107 61.43 48.16 3.68
CA LEU A 107 60.55 49.27 3.33
C LEU A 107 59.48 48.86 2.30
N LEU A 108 59.82 47.99 1.34
CA LEU A 108 58.88 47.45 0.36
C LEU A 108 57.85 46.51 1.02
N ILE A 109 58.29 45.69 1.97
CA ILE A 109 57.40 44.81 2.76
C ILE A 109 56.41 45.66 3.56
N VAL A 110 56.88 46.71 4.24
CA VAL A 110 56.03 47.62 5.01
C VAL A 110 55.04 48.37 4.11
N VAL A 111 55.48 48.87 2.95
CA VAL A 111 54.60 49.56 1.99
C VAL A 111 53.53 48.60 1.46
N MET A 112 53.87 47.37 1.10
CA MET A 112 52.89 46.39 0.62
C MET A 112 51.93 45.93 1.73
N ALA A 113 52.40 45.83 2.97
CA ALA A 113 51.54 45.56 4.12
C ALA A 113 50.53 46.71 4.36
N ILE A 114 50.96 47.96 4.23
CA ILE A 114 50.08 49.14 4.34
C ILE A 114 49.07 49.16 3.20
N ILE A 115 49.48 48.90 1.95
CA ILE A 115 48.58 48.83 0.80
C ILE A 115 47.54 47.72 1.01
N GLY A 116 47.96 46.53 1.47
CA GLY A 116 47.06 45.44 1.81
C GLY A 116 46.05 45.81 2.91
N ALA A 117 46.47 46.56 3.92
CA ALA A 117 45.59 47.07 4.98
C ALA A 117 44.54 48.06 4.45
N VAL A 118 44.97 49.01 3.60
CA VAL A 118 44.10 50.03 3.00
C VAL A 118 43.08 49.38 2.04
N LEU A 119 43.51 48.42 1.22
CA LEU A 119 42.61 47.65 0.35
C LEU A 119 41.61 46.83 1.17
N ALA A 120 42.05 46.19 2.26
CA ALA A 120 41.16 45.44 3.14
C ALA A 120 40.14 46.35 3.86
N PHE A 121 40.56 47.55 4.28
CA PHE A 121 39.67 48.55 4.88
C PHE A 121 38.65 49.12 3.87
N GLY A 122 39.10 49.44 2.65
CA GLY A 122 38.22 49.84 1.55
C GLY A 122 37.21 48.75 1.19
N TYR A 123 37.67 47.49 1.15
CA TYR A 123 36.80 46.34 0.94
C TYR A 123 35.77 46.17 2.07
N ALA A 124 36.20 46.29 3.33
CA ALA A 124 35.33 46.13 4.50
C ALA A 124 34.20 47.19 4.56
N THR A 125 34.49 48.41 4.10
CA THR A 125 33.55 49.55 4.10
C THR A 125 32.65 49.59 2.87
N THR A 126 33.13 49.11 1.72
CA THR A 126 32.34 49.08 0.47
C THR A 126 31.40 47.88 0.39
N THR A 127 31.68 46.81 1.14
CA THR A 127 30.91 45.57 1.07
C THR A 127 29.59 45.63 1.86
N THR A 128 28.47 45.42 1.16
CA THR A 128 27.11 45.43 1.74
C THR A 128 27.00 44.51 2.97
N PRO A 129 26.46 45.00 4.09
CA PRO A 129 26.27 44.16 5.26
C PRO A 129 25.28 43.04 5.06
N ARG A 130 25.61 41.88 5.64
CA ARG A 130 24.68 40.76 5.79
C ARG A 130 24.41 40.58 7.28
N TYR A 131 23.13 40.50 7.62
CA TYR A 131 22.63 40.22 8.97
C TYR A 131 21.81 38.94 8.90
N THR A 132 22.44 37.83 9.32
CA THR A 132 21.80 36.52 9.35
C THR A 132 21.00 36.36 10.64
N VAL A 133 19.75 35.92 10.53
CA VAL A 133 18.92 35.47 11.66
C VAL A 133 18.73 33.95 11.57
N TYR A 134 18.56 33.32 12.73
CA TYR A 134 18.30 31.89 12.85
C TYR A 134 16.93 31.68 13.47
N THR A 135 16.21 30.65 13.03
CA THR A 135 14.90 30.25 13.56
C THR A 135 14.86 28.74 13.64
N ASP A 136 14.64 28.20 14.83
CA ASP A 136 14.62 26.75 15.05
C ASP A 136 13.18 26.25 15.08
N LEU A 137 12.88 25.31 14.19
CA LEU A 137 11.60 24.63 14.10
C LEU A 137 11.76 23.17 14.50
N ILE A 138 10.88 22.63 15.32
CA ILE A 138 10.76 21.19 15.51
C ILE A 138 9.71 20.65 14.57
N VAL A 139 10.06 19.57 13.87
CA VAL A 139 9.16 18.78 13.05
C VAL A 139 8.91 17.49 13.80
N ASP A 140 7.75 17.38 14.45
CA ASP A 140 7.41 16.17 15.20
C ASP A 140 7.09 15.04 14.20
N PRO A 141 7.76 13.86 14.28
CA PRO A 141 7.34 12.67 13.57
C PRO A 141 6.11 12.05 14.26
N SER A 142 5.01 12.81 14.36
CA SER A 142 3.73 12.29 14.81
C SER A 142 3.13 11.45 13.69
N ASN A 143 3.48 10.16 13.69
CA ASN A 143 2.68 9.15 13.02
C ASN A 143 1.30 9.16 13.69
N LEU A 144 0.26 9.65 13.00
CA LEU A 144 -1.10 9.19 13.26
C LEU A 144 -1.11 7.68 12.94
N ASN A 145 -0.67 6.86 13.89
CA ASN A 145 -0.58 5.42 13.73
C ASN A 145 -1.99 4.86 13.92
N VAL A 146 -2.85 5.05 12.92
CA VAL A 146 -4.23 4.54 12.92
C VAL A 146 -4.28 3.06 12.54
N THR A 147 -3.22 2.28 12.78
CA THR A 147 -3.23 0.82 12.57
C THR A 147 -2.26 0.12 13.52
N PRO A 148 -2.69 -0.29 14.73
CA PRO A 148 -2.05 -1.36 15.45
C PRO A 148 -2.81 -2.65 15.13
N ASP A 149 -2.42 -3.38 14.08
CA ASP A 149 -2.80 -4.81 13.95
C ASP A 149 -2.01 -5.60 12.88
N ASP A 150 -0.96 -5.03 12.29
CA ASP A 150 -0.09 -5.80 11.41
C ASP A 150 1.13 -6.30 12.20
N LEU A 151 0.99 -7.49 12.80
CA LEU A 151 2.04 -8.21 13.53
C LEU A 151 3.23 -8.65 12.63
N THR A 152 3.27 -8.19 11.38
CA THR A 152 4.26 -8.56 10.36
C THR A 152 5.11 -7.40 9.85
N ALA A 153 4.86 -6.15 10.26
CA ALA A 153 5.68 -5.01 9.85
C ALA A 153 6.97 -4.93 10.69
N ALA A 154 8.03 -5.56 10.19
CA ALA A 154 9.40 -5.42 10.69
C ALA A 154 9.91 -3.97 10.53
N ASN A 155 9.59 -3.12 11.51
CA ASN A 155 10.21 -1.85 11.90
C ASN A 155 11.27 -1.23 10.93
N PRO A 156 10.90 -0.60 9.80
CA PRO A 156 11.77 0.30 9.03
C PRO A 156 11.55 1.78 9.45
N GLN A 157 11.21 2.01 10.71
CA GLN A 157 10.49 3.21 11.15
C GLN A 157 11.39 4.44 11.37
N ARG A 158 12.71 4.26 11.54
CA ARG A 158 13.64 5.40 11.67
C ARG A 158 13.96 6.04 10.33
N ASP A 159 14.20 5.24 9.30
CA ASP A 159 14.56 5.77 7.99
C ASP A 159 13.36 6.48 7.35
N SER A 160 12.15 5.93 7.45
CA SER A 160 10.94 6.58 6.93
C SER A 160 10.63 7.92 7.62
N GLN A 161 10.82 8.03 8.93
CA GLN A 161 10.66 9.28 9.68
C GLN A 161 11.71 10.33 9.28
N LEU A 162 12.95 9.92 9.01
CA LEU A 162 14.00 10.83 8.53
C LEU A 162 13.71 11.34 7.11
N LEU A 163 13.15 10.51 6.24
CA LEU A 163 12.71 10.91 4.90
C LEU A 163 11.54 11.92 4.95
N GLU A 164 10.63 11.79 5.93
CA GLU A 164 9.53 12.73 6.13
C GLU A 164 10.03 14.13 6.50
N VAL A 165 10.98 14.22 7.43
CA VAL A 165 11.60 15.50 7.83
C VAL A 165 12.34 16.12 6.65
N GLY A 166 13.08 15.32 5.87
CA GLY A 166 13.75 15.78 4.65
C GLY A 166 12.76 16.31 3.59
N SER A 167 11.58 15.69 3.47
CA SER A 167 10.52 16.14 2.57
C SER A 167 9.91 17.46 3.06
N LYS A 168 9.60 17.58 4.36
CA LYS A 168 9.11 18.84 4.97
C LYS A 168 10.12 19.98 4.87
N LEU A 169 11.42 19.67 5.00
CA LEU A 169 12.50 20.64 4.77
C LEU A 169 12.50 21.18 3.33
N ARG A 170 12.23 20.32 2.35
CA ARG A 170 12.10 20.74 0.95
C ARG A 170 10.83 21.56 0.70
N VAL A 171 9.76 21.36 1.48
CA VAL A 171 8.57 22.21 1.44
C VAL A 171 8.88 23.61 2.01
N LEU A 172 9.66 23.71 3.08
CA LEU A 172 10.09 24.99 3.67
C LEU A 172 10.85 25.89 2.67
N THR A 173 11.68 25.29 1.82
CA THR A 173 12.41 25.99 0.74
C THR A 173 11.75 25.86 -0.63
N SER A 174 10.47 25.50 -0.68
CA SER A 174 9.75 25.34 -1.94
C SER A 174 9.33 26.68 -2.54
N GLY A 175 9.26 26.74 -3.87
CA GLY A 175 8.78 27.93 -4.58
C GLY A 175 7.35 28.35 -4.23
N ASN A 176 6.51 27.44 -3.70
CA ASN A 176 5.16 27.81 -3.23
C ASN A 176 5.23 28.68 -1.98
N VAL A 177 6.06 28.29 -1.00
CA VAL A 177 6.30 29.08 0.21
C VAL A 177 6.95 30.42 -0.16
N PHE A 178 7.98 30.40 -1.01
CA PHE A 178 8.64 31.64 -1.43
C PHE A 178 7.74 32.58 -2.24
N ARG A 179 6.86 32.08 -3.12
CA ARG A 179 5.88 32.92 -3.83
C ARG A 179 4.84 33.52 -2.91
N GLN A 180 4.46 32.82 -1.85
CA GLN A 180 3.57 33.39 -0.84
C GLN A 180 4.26 34.54 -0.10
N VAL A 181 5.49 34.32 0.37
CA VAL A 181 6.31 35.33 1.08
C VAL A 181 6.61 36.55 0.19
N ILE A 182 7.17 36.32 -1.01
CA ILE A 182 6.72 36.91 -2.26
C ILE A 182 5.80 38.15 -2.18
N ARG A 183 4.53 37.77 -2.27
CA ARG A 183 3.35 38.63 -2.33
C ARG A 183 3.06 39.28 -0.98
N ASP A 184 3.19 38.54 0.12
CA ASP A 184 2.83 39.03 1.46
C ASP A 184 3.80 40.13 1.95
N GLN A 185 5.09 39.99 1.63
CA GLN A 185 6.14 40.97 1.96
C GLN A 185 6.43 41.95 0.83
N LYS A 186 5.72 41.85 -0.31
CA LYS A 186 5.90 42.69 -1.51
C LYS A 186 7.36 42.82 -1.95
N LEU A 187 8.09 41.70 -1.96
CA LEU A 187 9.53 41.69 -2.24
C LEU A 187 9.88 42.10 -3.69
N THR A 188 8.89 42.15 -4.58
CA THR A 188 9.01 42.69 -5.93
C THR A 188 9.25 44.20 -5.99
N GLU A 189 8.90 44.92 -4.93
CA GLU A 189 9.12 46.37 -4.79
C GLU A 189 10.44 46.69 -4.06
N ASP A 190 11.09 45.69 -3.46
CA ASP A 190 12.29 45.90 -2.64
C ASP A 190 13.56 45.94 -3.52
N PRO A 191 14.33 47.06 -3.50
CA PRO A 191 15.56 47.21 -4.29
C PRO A 191 16.68 46.21 -3.90
N GLU A 192 16.58 45.57 -2.73
CA GLU A 192 17.52 44.54 -2.29
C GLU A 192 17.35 43.21 -3.05
N PHE A 193 16.12 42.87 -3.44
CA PHE A 193 15.76 41.62 -4.12
C PHE A 193 15.55 41.81 -5.61
N PHE A 194 14.99 42.95 -6.00
CA PHE A 194 14.86 43.36 -7.39
C PHE A 194 15.81 44.54 -7.67
N LYS A 195 16.98 44.24 -8.24
CA LYS A 195 17.87 45.28 -8.76
C LYS A 195 17.37 45.68 -10.16
N PRO A 196 16.83 46.89 -10.38
CA PRO A 196 16.57 47.36 -11.73
C PRO A 196 17.91 47.32 -12.49
N SER A 197 17.95 46.59 -13.59
CA SER A 197 19.18 46.37 -14.35
C SER A 197 19.70 47.70 -14.88
N LEU A 198 20.66 48.31 -14.19
CA LEU A 198 21.38 49.52 -14.66
C LEU A 198 22.06 49.28 -16.01
N LEU A 199 22.28 48.00 -16.36
CA LEU A 199 22.85 47.57 -17.64
C LEU A 199 21.84 47.66 -18.80
N SER A 200 20.53 47.52 -18.53
CA SER A 200 19.47 47.77 -19.52
C SER A 200 19.31 49.25 -19.87
N SER A 201 19.62 50.14 -18.93
CA SER A 201 19.63 51.59 -19.16
C SER A 201 20.83 52.06 -19.99
N LEU A 202 21.94 51.29 -19.99
CA LEU A 202 23.15 51.61 -20.75
C LEU A 202 23.18 50.97 -22.15
N LEU A 203 22.53 49.81 -22.33
CA LEU A 203 22.48 49.11 -23.62
C LEU A 203 21.36 49.58 -24.58
N GLY A 204 20.60 50.62 -24.24
CA GLY A 204 19.63 51.25 -25.15
C GLY A 204 18.51 50.33 -25.65
N SER A 205 18.37 49.11 -25.13
CA SER A 205 17.19 48.30 -25.34
C SER A 205 16.10 48.83 -24.41
N SER A 206 15.11 49.52 -25.00
CA SER A 206 13.88 49.89 -24.34
C SER A 206 13.36 48.69 -23.54
N GLY A 207 13.45 48.81 -22.22
CA GLY A 207 13.05 47.78 -21.27
C GLY A 207 11.61 47.41 -21.56
N GLY A 208 11.41 46.22 -22.11
CA GLY A 208 10.11 45.57 -21.99
C GLY A 208 9.83 45.49 -20.50
N GLU A 209 8.71 46.05 -20.05
CA GLU A 209 8.22 45.82 -18.71
C GLU A 209 8.27 44.32 -18.47
N LEU A 210 9.19 43.87 -17.63
CA LEU A 210 9.29 42.46 -17.26
C LEU A 210 7.87 42.05 -16.81
N SER A 211 7.32 41.02 -17.44
CA SER A 211 6.02 40.49 -17.04
C SER A 211 6.05 40.22 -15.54
N GLN A 212 4.94 40.44 -14.84
CA GLN A 212 4.85 40.29 -13.39
C GLN A 212 5.44 38.93 -12.95
N ASP A 213 5.19 37.87 -13.73
CA ASP A 213 5.73 36.52 -13.50
C ASP A 213 7.26 36.44 -13.59
N GLN A 214 7.89 37.21 -14.49
CA GLN A 214 9.35 37.25 -14.65
C GLN A 214 10.01 38.01 -13.49
N ARG A 215 9.35 39.07 -12.99
CA ARG A 215 9.79 39.79 -11.78
C ARG A 215 9.72 38.89 -10.55
N GLU A 216 8.60 38.19 -10.36
CA GLU A 216 8.44 37.26 -9.25
C GLU A 216 9.48 36.13 -9.29
N LEU A 217 9.76 35.56 -10.47
CA LEU A 217 10.79 34.51 -10.61
C LEU A 217 12.21 35.02 -10.30
N ALA A 218 12.55 36.24 -10.70
CA ALA A 218 13.86 36.83 -10.40
C ALA A 218 14.04 37.07 -8.90
N VAL A 219 13.00 37.59 -8.24
CA VAL A 219 12.96 37.78 -6.78
C VAL A 219 12.99 36.44 -6.05
N GLN A 220 12.31 35.42 -6.57
CA GLN A 220 12.34 34.07 -6.01
C GLN A 220 13.76 33.50 -5.99
N ARG A 221 14.51 33.59 -7.10
CA ARG A 221 15.92 33.15 -7.11
C ARG A 221 16.79 33.94 -6.13
N ALA A 222 16.58 35.24 -6.07
CA ALA A 222 17.28 36.10 -5.11
C ALA A 222 16.97 35.71 -3.64
N LEU A 223 15.75 35.28 -3.37
CA LEU A 223 15.33 34.78 -2.06
C LEU A 223 15.90 33.38 -1.77
N GLU A 224 15.91 32.48 -2.75
CA GLU A 224 16.51 31.14 -2.66
C GLU A 224 18.00 31.20 -2.29
N GLU A 225 18.76 32.15 -2.82
CA GLU A 225 20.18 32.36 -2.44
C GLU A 225 20.36 32.90 -1.01
N ARG A 226 19.32 33.54 -0.46
CA ARG A 226 19.34 34.23 0.84
C ARG A 226 18.78 33.39 1.99
N VAL A 227 18.11 32.28 1.67
CA VAL A 227 17.45 31.40 2.62
C VAL A 227 18.13 30.04 2.56
N GLN A 228 18.65 29.60 3.70
CA GLN A 228 19.19 28.25 3.83
C GLN A 228 18.52 27.57 5.02
N ALA A 229 17.99 26.36 4.77
CA ALA A 229 17.42 25.52 5.80
C ALA A 229 18.25 24.24 5.91
N SER A 230 18.70 23.93 7.12
CA SER A 230 19.49 22.73 7.41
C SER A 230 18.90 21.99 8.60
N ARG A 231 18.85 20.66 8.51
CA ARG A 231 18.49 19.80 9.63
C ARG A 231 19.75 19.44 10.42
N GLU A 232 19.64 19.42 11.73
CA GLU A 232 20.70 18.92 12.61
C GLU A 232 20.79 17.39 12.54
N GLU A 233 21.97 16.81 12.32
CA GLU A 233 22.15 15.40 11.88
C GLU A 233 21.44 14.37 12.77
N ARG A 234 21.33 14.65 14.08
CA ARG A 234 20.74 13.77 15.10
C ARG A 234 19.51 14.36 15.79
N SER A 235 18.84 15.32 15.15
CA SER A 235 17.67 15.96 15.73
C SER A 235 16.56 16.18 14.69
N PHE A 236 15.34 16.33 15.19
CA PHE A 236 14.15 16.75 14.44
C PHE A 236 14.03 18.28 14.34
N VAL A 237 15.07 18.98 14.77
CA VAL A 237 15.18 20.43 14.67
C VAL A 237 15.71 20.82 13.30
N VAL A 238 14.96 21.70 12.65
CA VAL A 238 15.33 22.38 11.41
C VAL A 238 15.72 23.80 11.77
N MET A 239 16.95 24.18 11.42
CA MET A 239 17.44 25.55 11.54
C MET A 239 17.21 26.26 10.21
N LEU A 240 16.36 27.27 10.22
CA LEU A 240 16.16 28.21 9.12
C LEU A 240 17.10 29.40 9.33
N SER A 241 17.92 29.69 8.32
CA SER A 241 18.79 30.86 8.30
C SER A 241 18.42 31.78 7.15
N VAL A 242 18.24 33.06 7.46
CA VAL A 242 17.83 34.09 6.51
C VAL A 242 18.74 35.30 6.68
N TRP A 243 19.27 35.85 5.59
CA TRP A 243 20.12 37.03 5.65
C TRP A 243 19.64 38.15 4.71
N THR A 244 19.69 39.37 5.23
CA THR A 244 19.40 40.62 4.49
C THR A 244 20.34 41.74 4.95
N ALA A 245 20.27 42.89 4.29
CA ALA A 245 21.06 44.08 4.63
C ALA A 245 20.56 44.82 5.89
N ASP A 246 19.35 44.53 6.37
CA ASP A 246 18.75 45.13 7.57
C ASP A 246 18.39 44.04 8.60
N PRO A 247 18.87 44.12 9.85
CA PRO A 247 18.52 43.16 10.91
C PRO A 247 17.01 42.96 11.10
N GLN A 248 16.22 44.03 10.99
CA GLN A 248 14.77 43.94 11.19
C GLN A 248 14.07 43.29 9.99
N LYS A 249 14.57 43.54 8.77
CA LYS A 249 14.08 42.87 7.56
C LYS A 249 14.35 41.36 7.61
N SER A 250 15.52 40.94 8.10
CA SER A 250 15.83 39.51 8.29
C SER A 250 14.83 38.81 9.23
N ILE A 251 14.46 39.45 10.35
CA ILE A 251 13.46 38.91 11.30
C ILE A 251 12.10 38.78 10.64
N ARG A 252 11.61 39.86 10.00
CA ARG A 252 10.30 39.86 9.32
C ARG A 252 10.23 38.78 8.26
N LEU A 253 11.28 38.66 7.45
CA LEU A 253 11.36 37.68 6.38
C LEU A 253 11.41 36.24 6.91
N SER A 254 12.17 35.99 7.97
CA SER A 254 12.21 34.66 8.60
C SER A 254 10.84 34.27 9.18
N ASN A 255 10.17 35.16 9.90
CA ASN A 255 8.82 34.92 10.42
C ASN A 255 7.80 34.66 9.30
N ALA A 256 7.83 35.47 8.23
CA ALA A 256 6.95 35.31 7.08
C ALA A 256 7.15 33.95 6.38
N ILE A 257 8.40 33.48 6.26
CA ILE A 257 8.71 32.16 5.70
C ILE A 257 8.13 31.04 6.58
N VAL A 258 8.26 31.15 7.90
CA VAL A 258 7.71 30.16 8.84
C VAL A 258 6.18 30.12 8.78
N GLU A 259 5.52 31.28 8.76
CA GLU A 259 4.06 31.38 8.67
C GLU A 259 3.54 30.81 7.34
N ALA A 260 4.17 31.19 6.21
CA ALA A 260 3.84 30.65 4.90
C ALA A 260 4.08 29.14 4.81
N PHE A 261 5.13 28.62 5.47
CA PHE A 261 5.39 27.19 5.56
C PHE A 261 4.31 26.45 6.35
N GLN A 262 3.92 26.95 7.52
CA GLN A 262 2.84 26.36 8.32
C GLN A 262 1.51 26.37 7.55
N ALA A 263 1.17 27.49 6.89
CA ALA A 263 -0.02 27.58 6.06
C ALA A 263 0.01 26.58 4.89
N GLN A 264 1.14 26.44 4.21
CA GLN A 264 1.31 25.47 3.12
C GLN A 264 1.18 24.01 3.60
N LEU A 265 1.71 23.69 4.78
CA LEU A 265 1.56 22.36 5.38
C LEU A 265 0.10 22.09 5.75
N PHE A 266 -0.58 23.05 6.36
CA PHE A 266 -1.99 22.94 6.70
C PHE A 266 -2.85 22.71 5.45
N GLN A 267 -2.65 23.53 4.40
CA GLN A 267 -3.38 23.40 3.14
C GLN A 267 -3.15 22.03 2.49
N SER A 268 -1.89 21.60 2.39
CA SER A 268 -1.55 20.29 1.82
C SER A 268 -2.13 19.14 2.65
N SER A 269 -2.14 19.27 3.97
CA SER A 269 -2.73 18.28 4.89
C SER A 269 -4.24 18.20 4.70
N SER A 270 -4.93 19.35 4.64
CA SER A 270 -6.37 19.46 4.42
C SER A 270 -6.80 18.86 3.08
N GLU A 271 -6.11 19.17 1.99
CA GLU A 271 -6.38 18.58 0.66
C GLU A 271 -6.15 17.07 0.64
N SER A 272 -5.11 16.59 1.31
CA SER A 272 -4.84 15.15 1.45
C SER A 272 -5.95 14.47 2.26
N ALA A 273 -6.31 15.03 3.41
CA ALA A 273 -7.39 14.54 4.27
C ALA A 273 -8.73 14.53 3.53
N GLY A 274 -9.05 15.57 2.76
CA GLY A 274 -10.25 15.64 1.93
C GLY A 274 -10.31 14.55 0.86
N ARG A 275 -9.18 14.27 0.17
CA ARG A 275 -9.10 13.16 -0.79
C ARG A 275 -9.24 11.80 -0.12
N ILE A 276 -8.65 11.61 1.05
CA ILE A 276 -8.79 10.37 1.83
C ILE A 276 -10.25 10.19 2.27
N ALA A 277 -10.89 11.23 2.80
CA ALA A 277 -12.29 11.20 3.21
C ALA A 277 -13.22 10.88 2.03
N ALA A 278 -12.99 11.49 0.87
CA ALA A 278 -13.75 11.17 -0.35
C ALA A 278 -13.57 9.70 -0.78
N SER A 279 -12.35 9.18 -0.70
CA SER A 279 -12.05 7.77 -1.00
C SER A 279 -12.75 6.81 -0.02
N ILE A 280 -12.72 7.12 1.29
CA ILE A 280 -13.41 6.34 2.32
C ILE A 280 -14.93 6.32 2.08
N ASN A 281 -15.53 7.47 1.81
CA ASN A 281 -16.96 7.57 1.52
C ASN A 281 -17.33 6.79 0.25
N SER A 282 -16.55 6.94 -0.82
CA SER A 282 -16.77 6.17 -2.06
C SER A 282 -16.69 4.66 -1.82
N ARG A 283 -15.78 4.21 -0.94
CA ARG A 283 -15.67 2.79 -0.58
C ARG A 283 -16.84 2.33 0.29
N LEU A 284 -17.33 3.16 1.21
CA LEU A 284 -18.54 2.87 1.99
C LEU A 284 -19.76 2.74 1.09
N ASP A 285 -19.91 3.62 0.10
CA ASP A 285 -21.02 3.56 -0.86
C ASP A 285 -20.96 2.28 -1.72
N GLU A 286 -19.76 1.90 -2.18
CA GLU A 286 -19.53 0.63 -2.90
C GLU A 286 -19.92 -0.58 -2.04
N LEU A 287 -19.45 -0.61 -0.79
CA LEU A 287 -19.76 -1.69 0.15
C LEU A 287 -21.26 -1.75 0.47
N ARG A 288 -21.90 -0.60 0.70
CA ARG A 288 -23.34 -0.50 0.93
C ARG A 288 -24.13 -1.03 -0.26
N ALA A 289 -23.78 -0.62 -1.47
CA ALA A 289 -24.42 -1.11 -2.69
C ALA A 289 -24.24 -2.63 -2.85
N SER A 290 -23.05 -3.15 -2.54
CA SER A 290 -22.75 -4.59 -2.56
C SER A 290 -23.61 -5.38 -1.56
N VAL A 291 -23.79 -4.86 -0.34
CA VAL A 291 -24.70 -5.44 0.67
C VAL A 291 -26.12 -5.45 0.15
N THR A 292 -26.65 -4.31 -0.29
CA THR A 292 -28.02 -4.21 -0.81
C THR A 292 -28.27 -5.16 -1.98
N LEU A 293 -27.34 -5.25 -2.94
CA LEU A 293 -27.46 -6.18 -4.06
C LEU A 293 -27.42 -7.65 -3.59
N SER A 294 -26.63 -7.99 -2.56
CA SER A 294 -26.59 -9.35 -2.03
C SER A 294 -27.86 -9.72 -1.26
N GLU A 295 -28.42 -8.79 -0.49
CA GLU A 295 -29.70 -8.98 0.21
C GLU A 295 -30.87 -9.07 -0.77
N GLU A 296 -30.88 -8.25 -1.83
CA GLU A 296 -31.87 -8.33 -2.89
C GLU A 296 -31.85 -9.68 -3.59
N LYS A 297 -30.66 -10.24 -3.86
CA LYS A 297 -30.52 -11.60 -4.42
C LYS A 297 -31.09 -12.66 -3.50
N VAL A 298 -30.87 -12.55 -2.18
CA VAL A 298 -31.47 -13.47 -1.19
C VAL A 298 -32.99 -13.42 -1.27
N GLU A 299 -33.57 -12.22 -1.24
CA GLU A 299 -35.02 -12.05 -1.26
C GLU A 299 -35.65 -12.42 -2.62
N GLN A 300 -34.97 -12.13 -3.73
CA GLN A 300 -35.38 -12.57 -5.05
C GLN A 300 -35.35 -14.10 -5.14
N PHE A 301 -34.29 -14.74 -4.68
CA PHE A 301 -34.18 -16.20 -4.68
C PHE A 301 -35.27 -16.86 -3.83
N LYS A 302 -35.61 -16.29 -2.66
CA LYS A 302 -36.74 -16.75 -1.82
C LYS A 302 -38.07 -16.67 -2.57
N ARG A 303 -38.33 -15.57 -3.29
CA ARG A 303 -39.55 -15.37 -4.09
C ARG A 303 -39.63 -16.34 -5.25
N ASP A 304 -38.56 -16.46 -6.04
CA ASP A 304 -38.52 -17.29 -7.25
C ASP A 304 -38.70 -18.79 -6.92
N ASN A 305 -38.13 -19.23 -5.80
CA ASN A 305 -38.25 -20.61 -5.32
C ASN A 305 -39.41 -20.84 -4.34
N LYS A 306 -40.27 -19.84 -4.11
CA LYS A 306 -41.43 -19.90 -3.19
C LYS A 306 -41.08 -20.45 -1.81
N LEU A 307 -39.88 -20.11 -1.31
CA LEU A 307 -39.38 -20.59 -0.03
C LEU A 307 -40.06 -19.82 1.10
N GLN A 308 -41.26 -20.26 1.46
CA GLN A 308 -42.01 -19.77 2.60
C GLN A 308 -41.68 -20.64 3.83
N SER A 309 -40.79 -20.11 4.67
CA SER A 309 -40.53 -20.67 5.99
C SER A 309 -41.35 -19.94 7.05
N SER A 310 -42.01 -20.70 7.92
CA SER A 310 -42.63 -20.19 9.14
C SER A 310 -41.92 -20.84 10.32
N ALA A 311 -41.30 -20.03 11.18
CA ALA A 311 -40.58 -20.49 12.38
C ALA A 311 -39.40 -21.46 12.12
N GLY A 312 -38.69 -21.31 10.99
CA GLY A 312 -37.47 -22.07 10.69
C GLY A 312 -37.70 -23.42 10.02
N GLU A 313 -38.95 -23.83 9.82
CA GLU A 313 -39.31 -25.04 9.08
C GLU A 313 -39.97 -24.68 7.74
N LEU A 314 -39.73 -25.50 6.70
CA LEU A 314 -40.34 -25.33 5.38
C LEU A 314 -41.82 -25.76 5.44
N THR A 315 -42.70 -24.99 4.79
CA THR A 315 -44.12 -25.35 4.73
C THR A 315 -44.34 -26.73 4.07
N SER A 316 -43.51 -27.09 3.07
CA SER A 316 -43.57 -28.39 2.38
C SER A 316 -43.21 -29.58 3.29
N SER A 317 -42.24 -29.43 4.22
CA SER A 317 -41.90 -30.53 5.14
C SER A 317 -43.05 -30.82 6.10
N ARG A 318 -43.71 -29.77 6.60
CA ARG A 318 -44.89 -29.90 7.45
C ARG A 318 -46.06 -30.57 6.71
N ILE A 319 -46.32 -30.17 5.45
CA ILE A 319 -47.37 -30.79 4.63
C ILE A 319 -47.04 -32.27 4.35
N SER A 320 -45.79 -32.60 4.03
CA SER A 320 -45.35 -33.98 3.81
C SER A 320 -45.57 -34.85 5.05
N SER A 321 -45.20 -34.38 6.24
CA SER A 321 -45.41 -35.11 7.50
C SER A 321 -46.90 -35.34 7.81
N ALA A 322 -47.75 -34.34 7.54
CA ALA A 322 -49.20 -34.47 7.67
C ALA A 322 -49.77 -35.49 6.67
N LEU A 323 -49.30 -35.48 5.41
CA LEU A 323 -49.70 -36.46 4.39
C LEU A 323 -49.26 -37.88 4.75
N ASP A 324 -48.04 -38.06 5.26
CA ASP A 324 -47.54 -39.37 5.70
C ASP A 324 -48.43 -39.96 6.81
N THR A 325 -48.88 -39.13 7.75
CA THR A 325 -49.83 -39.53 8.79
C THR A 325 -51.19 -39.94 8.19
N GLN A 326 -51.69 -39.19 7.20
CA GLN A 326 -52.94 -39.53 6.51
C GLN A 326 -52.83 -40.83 5.69
N VAL A 327 -51.67 -41.08 5.06
CA VAL A 327 -51.40 -42.33 4.33
C VAL A 327 -51.42 -43.52 5.30
N LEU A 328 -50.82 -43.39 6.48
CA LEU A 328 -50.84 -44.43 7.51
C LEU A 328 -52.27 -44.72 8.01
N ASP A 329 -53.06 -43.68 8.28
CA ASP A 329 -54.47 -43.83 8.67
C ASP A 329 -55.30 -44.51 7.57
N ALA A 330 -55.15 -44.08 6.31
CA ALA A 330 -55.85 -44.68 5.17
C ALA A 330 -55.43 -46.14 4.95
N GLN A 331 -54.14 -46.48 5.16
CA GLN A 331 -53.65 -47.84 5.09
C GLN A 331 -54.26 -48.72 6.20
N GLN A 332 -54.38 -48.21 7.42
CA GLN A 332 -55.06 -48.91 8.51
C GLN A 332 -56.53 -49.18 8.18
N ARG A 333 -57.25 -48.17 7.64
CA ARG A 333 -58.65 -48.34 7.20
C ARG A 333 -58.80 -49.39 6.11
N LEU A 334 -57.88 -49.41 5.13
CA LEU A 334 -57.88 -50.44 4.09
C LEU A 334 -57.70 -51.83 4.68
N ILE A 335 -56.73 -52.02 5.57
CA ILE A 335 -56.47 -53.31 6.24
C ILE A 335 -57.74 -53.77 6.98
N GLN A 336 -58.40 -52.88 7.71
CA GLN A 336 -59.65 -53.17 8.42
C GLN A 336 -60.78 -53.56 7.46
N ALA A 337 -61.00 -52.80 6.39
CA ALA A 337 -62.05 -53.06 5.40
C ALA A 337 -61.80 -54.37 4.63
N GLU A 338 -60.57 -54.62 4.17
CA GLU A 338 -60.19 -55.87 3.49
C GLU A 338 -60.31 -57.08 4.42
N THR A 339 -59.91 -56.95 5.68
CA THR A 339 -60.03 -58.02 6.68
C THR A 339 -61.50 -58.36 6.90
N ARG A 340 -62.36 -57.34 7.08
CA ARG A 340 -63.81 -57.53 7.25
C ARG A 340 -64.44 -58.18 6.02
N TYR A 341 -64.12 -57.71 4.83
CA TYR A 341 -64.60 -58.30 3.57
C TYR A 341 -64.15 -59.77 3.42
N ASN A 342 -62.88 -60.07 3.68
CA ASN A 342 -62.36 -61.44 3.58
C ASN A 342 -62.99 -62.38 4.61
N GLN A 343 -63.25 -61.91 5.83
CA GLN A 343 -63.96 -62.68 6.87
C GLN A 343 -65.43 -62.93 6.51
N MET A 344 -66.13 -61.94 5.94
CA MET A 344 -67.50 -62.13 5.44
C MET A 344 -67.52 -63.11 4.27
N ARG A 345 -66.60 -62.97 3.31
CA ARG A 345 -66.49 -63.85 2.14
C ARG A 345 -66.24 -65.31 2.52
N SER A 346 -65.36 -65.57 3.50
CA SER A 346 -65.12 -66.93 3.99
C SER A 346 -66.33 -67.49 4.74
N ALA A 347 -67.02 -66.68 5.54
CA ALA A 347 -68.24 -67.11 6.24
C ALA A 347 -69.39 -67.47 5.28
N VAL A 348 -69.52 -66.77 4.14
CA VAL A 348 -70.46 -67.14 3.07
C VAL A 348 -70.04 -68.45 2.41
N ALA A 349 -68.76 -68.60 2.03
CA ALA A 349 -68.25 -69.81 1.38
C ALA A 349 -68.45 -71.07 2.24
N ASP A 350 -68.25 -70.95 3.55
CA ASP A 350 -68.38 -72.05 4.51
C ASP A 350 -69.84 -72.29 4.98
N ARG A 351 -70.82 -71.57 4.44
CA ARG A 351 -72.24 -71.61 4.85
C ARG A 351 -72.47 -71.37 6.36
N ARG A 352 -71.64 -70.54 7.00
CA ARG A 352 -71.76 -70.18 8.44
C ARG A 352 -72.43 -68.82 8.68
N ILE A 353 -73.20 -68.35 7.71
CA ILE A 353 -73.82 -67.02 7.72
C ILE A 353 -74.74 -66.82 8.94
N ALA A 354 -75.54 -67.85 9.27
CA ALA A 354 -76.49 -67.78 10.38
C ALA A 354 -75.82 -67.59 11.76
N SER A 355 -74.57 -68.04 11.94
CA SER A 355 -73.84 -67.98 13.21
C SER A 355 -72.72 -66.93 13.28
N ALA A 356 -72.34 -66.31 12.15
CA ALA A 356 -71.19 -65.39 12.10
C ALA A 356 -71.54 -63.94 12.50
N THR A 357 -71.06 -63.47 13.66
CA THR A 357 -71.32 -62.10 14.18
C THR A 357 -70.81 -60.96 13.28
N ILE A 358 -69.95 -61.24 12.31
CA ILE A 358 -69.39 -60.25 11.36
C ILE A 358 -70.45 -59.56 10.49
N PHE A 359 -71.58 -60.24 10.22
CA PHE A 359 -72.75 -59.68 9.54
C PHE A 359 -73.62 -58.95 10.56
N ASP A 360 -73.33 -57.67 10.75
CA ASP A 360 -74.03 -56.80 11.68
C ASP A 360 -74.95 -55.85 10.90
N SER A 361 -76.25 -56.09 11.01
CA SER A 361 -77.30 -55.18 10.55
C SER A 361 -78.55 -55.39 11.42
N ALA A 362 -79.36 -54.34 11.62
CA ALA A 362 -80.60 -54.47 12.39
C ALA A 362 -81.55 -55.54 11.79
N ALA A 363 -81.57 -55.65 10.45
CA ALA A 363 -82.31 -56.68 9.73
C ALA A 363 -81.75 -58.09 10.01
N MET A 364 -80.43 -58.28 9.92
CA MET A 364 -79.77 -59.55 10.20
C MET A 364 -80.00 -60.02 11.64
N THR A 365 -79.93 -59.11 12.62
CA THR A 365 -80.21 -59.41 14.03
C THR A 365 -81.67 -59.86 14.22
N THR A 366 -82.62 -59.20 13.55
CA THR A 366 -84.04 -59.59 13.57
C THR A 366 -84.26 -60.95 12.92
N MET A 367 -83.69 -61.19 11.74
CA MET A 367 -83.78 -62.47 11.02
C MET A 367 -83.17 -63.63 11.81
N ARG A 368 -82.02 -63.42 12.48
CA ARG A 368 -81.42 -64.42 13.38
C ARG A 368 -82.28 -64.72 14.59
N GLY A 369 -82.89 -63.69 15.20
CA GLY A 369 -83.85 -63.87 16.28
C GLY A 369 -85.02 -64.76 15.85
N ASN A 370 -85.62 -64.45 14.70
CA ASN A 370 -86.72 -65.24 14.13
C ASN A 370 -86.27 -66.67 13.79
N PHE A 371 -85.06 -66.85 13.25
CA PHE A 371 -84.51 -68.15 12.88
C PHE A 371 -84.29 -69.06 14.10
N THR A 372 -83.67 -68.52 15.15
CA THR A 372 -83.47 -69.27 16.40
C THR A 372 -84.78 -69.62 17.09
N ALA A 373 -85.77 -68.73 17.08
CA ALA A 373 -87.11 -69.01 17.60
C ALA A 373 -87.84 -70.10 16.80
N LEU A 374 -87.74 -70.08 15.46
CA LEU A 374 -88.34 -71.08 14.59
C LEU A 374 -87.66 -72.45 14.74
N GLU A 375 -86.33 -72.50 14.85
CA GLU A 375 -85.58 -73.74 15.13
C GLU A 375 -85.98 -74.37 16.47
N GLN A 376 -86.18 -73.56 17.52
CA GLN A 376 -86.67 -74.05 18.82
C GLN A 376 -88.07 -74.66 18.71
N GLN A 377 -88.97 -74.03 17.94
CA GLN A 377 -90.33 -74.54 17.70
C GLN A 377 -90.31 -75.85 16.90
N ILE A 378 -89.52 -75.91 15.82
CA ILE A 378 -89.32 -77.13 15.02
C ILE A 378 -88.79 -78.26 15.90
N GLY A 379 -87.78 -77.99 16.73
CA GLY A 379 -87.20 -78.97 17.65
C GLY A 379 -88.19 -79.49 18.68
N ALA A 380 -89.05 -78.64 19.23
CA ALA A 380 -90.13 -79.04 20.14
C ALA A 380 -91.18 -79.90 19.42
N MET A 381 -91.66 -79.45 18.25
CA MET A 381 -92.70 -80.13 17.46
C MET A 381 -92.24 -81.50 16.94
N THR A 382 -90.96 -81.61 16.54
CA THR A 382 -90.37 -82.86 16.05
C THR A 382 -90.36 -83.94 17.13
N ARG A 383 -90.08 -83.58 18.39
CA ARG A 383 -90.10 -84.51 19.52
C ARG A 383 -91.49 -85.03 19.87
N THR A 384 -92.54 -84.23 19.65
CA THR A 384 -93.91 -84.58 20.02
C THR A 384 -94.69 -85.30 18.91
N TYR A 385 -94.55 -84.86 17.65
CA TYR A 385 -95.44 -85.28 16.55
C TYR A 385 -94.75 -86.09 15.43
N GLY A 386 -93.42 -86.27 15.50
CA GLY A 386 -92.65 -86.97 14.47
C GLY A 386 -92.44 -86.16 13.18
N SER A 387 -91.61 -86.68 12.26
CA SER A 387 -91.05 -85.92 11.13
C SER A 387 -92.01 -85.66 9.95
N ARG A 388 -93.18 -86.29 9.89
CA ARG A 388 -94.12 -86.21 8.74
C ARG A 388 -95.38 -85.38 9.00
N HIS A 389 -95.47 -84.69 10.15
CA HIS A 389 -96.66 -83.91 10.51
C HIS A 389 -96.82 -82.68 9.57
N PRO A 390 -98.01 -82.37 9.02
CA PRO A 390 -98.20 -81.28 8.06
C PRO A 390 -97.72 -79.90 8.56
N ARG A 391 -97.93 -79.59 9.84
CA ARG A 391 -97.41 -78.35 10.45
C ARG A 391 -95.87 -78.28 10.49
N LEU A 392 -95.19 -79.42 10.61
CA LEU A 392 -93.73 -79.47 10.60
C LEU A 392 -93.19 -79.16 9.20
N VAL A 393 -93.83 -79.70 8.15
CA VAL A 393 -93.47 -79.41 6.76
C VAL A 393 -93.64 -77.91 6.45
N ALA A 394 -94.71 -77.29 6.94
CA ALA A 394 -94.92 -75.84 6.83
C ALA A 394 -93.79 -75.03 7.52
N MET A 395 -93.45 -75.37 8.77
CA MET A 395 -92.35 -74.70 9.51
C MET A 395 -90.98 -74.93 8.84
N GLN A 396 -90.74 -76.11 8.25
CA GLN A 396 -89.51 -76.38 7.48
C GLN A 396 -89.42 -75.51 6.21
N SER A 397 -90.55 -75.28 5.53
CA SER A 397 -90.63 -74.35 4.38
C SER A 397 -90.40 -72.90 4.81
N GLU A 398 -90.96 -72.49 5.94
CA GLU A 398 -90.75 -71.16 6.52
C GLU A 398 -89.27 -70.96 6.91
N ARG A 399 -88.63 -72.00 7.47
CA ARG A 399 -87.18 -71.99 7.74
C ARG A 399 -86.36 -71.82 6.48
N ALA A 400 -86.65 -72.58 5.42
CA ALA A 400 -85.93 -72.45 4.14
C ALA A 400 -86.09 -71.05 3.53
N THR A 401 -87.27 -70.44 3.66
CA THR A 401 -87.53 -69.06 3.21
C THR A 401 -86.68 -68.06 4.02
N LEU A 402 -86.63 -68.24 5.33
CA LEU A 402 -85.83 -67.38 6.22
C LEU A 402 -84.32 -67.57 6.00
N GLU A 403 -83.85 -68.78 5.71
CA GLU A 403 -82.47 -69.06 5.32
C GLU A 403 -82.10 -68.34 4.01
N SER A 404 -82.98 -68.34 3.00
CA SER A 404 -82.78 -67.57 1.76
C SER A 404 -82.69 -66.08 2.04
N ALA A 405 -83.61 -65.54 2.85
CA ALA A 405 -83.61 -64.12 3.23
C ALA A 405 -82.33 -63.72 4.00
N ILE A 406 -81.82 -64.59 4.89
CA ILE A 406 -80.54 -64.40 5.58
C ILE A 406 -79.37 -64.41 4.59
N ALA A 407 -79.36 -65.31 3.61
CA ALA A 407 -78.31 -65.39 2.61
C ALA A 407 -78.30 -64.15 1.69
N GLU A 408 -79.48 -63.67 1.27
CA GLU A 408 -79.65 -62.45 0.47
C GLU A 408 -79.19 -61.21 1.24
N GLU A 409 -79.58 -61.06 2.51
CA GLU A 409 -79.12 -59.95 3.35
C GLU A 409 -77.61 -60.02 3.60
N ALA A 410 -77.04 -61.23 3.76
CA ALA A 410 -75.60 -61.40 3.89
C ALA A 410 -74.83 -61.05 2.61
N ASP A 411 -75.36 -61.38 1.43
CA ASP A 411 -74.77 -60.97 0.15
C ASP A 411 -74.83 -59.44 -0.01
N ARG A 412 -75.94 -58.80 0.35
CA ARG A 412 -76.06 -57.33 0.37
C ARG A 412 -75.01 -56.68 1.28
N ILE A 413 -74.81 -57.21 2.49
CA ILE A 413 -73.78 -56.73 3.44
C ILE A 413 -72.37 -56.99 2.87
N LEU A 414 -72.14 -58.14 2.25
CA LEU A 414 -70.85 -58.47 1.61
C LEU A 414 -70.54 -57.52 0.45
N GLN A 415 -71.53 -57.18 -0.38
CA GLN A 415 -71.38 -56.20 -1.46
C GLN A 415 -71.03 -54.81 -0.90
N GLN A 416 -71.68 -54.39 0.19
CA GLN A 416 -71.31 -53.15 0.88
C GLN A 416 -69.86 -53.19 1.39
N ALA A 417 -69.46 -54.27 2.07
CA ALA A 417 -68.08 -54.42 2.56
C ALA A 417 -67.04 -54.43 1.43
N ARG A 418 -67.39 -54.98 0.26
CA ARG A 418 -66.56 -54.91 -0.94
C ARG A 418 -66.40 -53.47 -1.41
N GLN A 419 -67.50 -52.72 -1.54
CA GLN A 419 -67.47 -51.31 -1.93
C GLN A 419 -66.64 -50.47 -0.95
N ASP A 420 -66.79 -50.69 0.36
CA ASP A 420 -66.00 -50.02 1.39
C ASP A 420 -64.49 -50.29 1.21
N SER A 421 -64.12 -51.54 0.91
CA SER A 421 -62.72 -51.93 0.66
C SER A 421 -62.14 -51.29 -0.62
N GLU A 422 -62.94 -51.23 -1.70
CA GLU A 422 -62.56 -50.61 -2.96
C GLU A 422 -62.41 -49.09 -2.80
N GLN A 423 -63.30 -48.44 -2.03
CA GLN A 423 -63.21 -47.02 -1.68
C GLN A 423 -61.98 -46.72 -0.82
N ALA A 424 -61.70 -47.53 0.20
CA ALA A 424 -60.50 -47.39 1.02
C ALA A 424 -59.22 -47.53 0.19
N ARG A 425 -59.21 -48.46 -0.77
CA ARG A 425 -58.07 -48.69 -1.67
C ARG A 425 -57.85 -47.49 -2.60
N ALA A 426 -58.92 -46.95 -3.18
CA ALA A 426 -58.84 -45.75 -4.02
C ALA A 426 -58.33 -44.53 -3.24
N THR A 427 -58.81 -44.35 -2.00
CA THR A 427 -58.37 -43.27 -1.12
C THR A 427 -56.88 -43.39 -0.79
N LEU A 428 -56.39 -44.59 -0.45
CA LEU A 428 -54.98 -44.83 -0.19
C LEU A 428 -54.12 -44.55 -1.43
N ALA A 429 -54.54 -44.99 -2.62
CA ALA A 429 -53.82 -44.74 -3.85
C ALA A 429 -53.70 -43.23 -4.15
N GLN A 430 -54.78 -42.47 -3.96
CA GLN A 430 -54.77 -41.02 -4.11
C GLN A 430 -53.83 -40.33 -3.12
N LEU A 431 -53.89 -40.71 -1.83
CA LEU A 431 -53.03 -40.13 -0.80
C LEU A 431 -51.56 -40.48 -1.03
N ARG A 432 -51.24 -41.70 -1.48
CA ARG A 432 -49.88 -42.09 -1.87
C ARG A 432 -49.34 -41.25 -3.02
N ASN A 433 -50.11 -41.12 -4.10
CA ASN A 433 -49.70 -40.28 -5.24
C ASN A 433 -49.45 -38.82 -4.82
N ARG A 434 -50.30 -38.29 -3.93
CA ARG A 434 -50.13 -36.93 -3.39
C ARG A 434 -48.89 -36.83 -2.49
N SER A 435 -48.67 -37.80 -1.60
CA SER A 435 -47.46 -37.88 -0.74
C SER A 435 -46.19 -37.95 -1.59
N ASP A 436 -46.16 -38.77 -2.65
CA ASP A 436 -44.98 -38.89 -3.52
C ASP A 436 -44.70 -37.60 -4.30
N SER A 437 -45.75 -36.92 -4.78
CA SER A 437 -45.59 -35.59 -5.42
C SER A 437 -45.09 -34.51 -4.46
N GLU A 438 -45.54 -34.55 -3.19
CA GLU A 438 -45.09 -33.61 -2.17
C GLU A 438 -43.64 -33.91 -1.75
N ARG A 439 -43.25 -35.19 -1.63
CA ARG A 439 -41.87 -35.58 -1.35
C ARG A 439 -40.89 -35.05 -2.40
N ALA A 440 -41.24 -35.14 -3.69
CA ALA A 440 -40.44 -34.56 -4.75
C ALA A 440 -40.25 -33.04 -4.56
N THR A 441 -41.33 -32.35 -4.17
CA THR A 441 -41.30 -30.91 -3.85
C THR A 441 -40.41 -30.60 -2.65
N VAL A 442 -40.43 -31.45 -1.61
CA VAL A 442 -39.56 -31.32 -0.43
C VAL A 442 -38.07 -31.42 -0.82
N PHE A 443 -37.70 -32.35 -1.70
CA PHE A 443 -36.30 -32.46 -2.16
C PHE A 443 -35.85 -31.21 -2.90
N THR A 444 -36.64 -30.72 -3.85
CA THR A 444 -36.33 -29.48 -4.58
C THR A 444 -36.23 -28.28 -3.64
N ASN A 445 -37.13 -28.16 -2.66
CA ASN A 445 -37.07 -27.08 -1.66
C ASN A 445 -35.85 -27.19 -0.75
N ASN A 446 -35.42 -28.41 -0.39
CA ASN A 446 -34.20 -28.62 0.39
C ASN A 446 -32.95 -28.19 -0.38
N ASP A 447 -32.85 -28.53 -1.67
CA ASP A 447 -31.75 -28.10 -2.54
C ASP A 447 -31.71 -26.57 -2.65
N ALA A 448 -32.87 -25.95 -2.88
CA ALA A 448 -32.99 -24.49 -2.89
C ALA A 448 -32.62 -23.87 -1.53
N GLN A 449 -32.93 -24.53 -0.41
CA GLN A 449 -32.55 -24.05 0.92
C GLN A 449 -31.04 -24.13 1.20
N VAL A 450 -30.31 -25.05 0.56
CA VAL A 450 -28.84 -25.05 0.61
C VAL A 450 -28.28 -23.82 -0.12
N GLN A 451 -28.76 -23.55 -1.34
CA GLN A 451 -28.36 -22.38 -2.12
C GLN A 451 -28.73 -21.07 -1.43
N LEU A 452 -29.92 -21.00 -0.82
CA LEU A 452 -30.34 -19.85 -0.04
C LEU A 452 -29.37 -19.57 1.12
N ARG A 453 -28.95 -20.61 1.86
CA ARG A 453 -27.99 -20.45 2.96
C ARG A 453 -26.62 -19.95 2.49
N GLU A 454 -26.21 -20.31 1.28
CA GLU A 454 -25.00 -19.77 0.66
C GLU A 454 -25.14 -18.28 0.36
N LEU A 455 -26.23 -17.86 -0.28
CA LEU A 455 -26.51 -16.45 -0.56
C LEU A 455 -26.63 -15.62 0.73
N GLU A 456 -27.28 -16.15 1.76
CA GLU A 456 -27.37 -15.51 3.08
C GLU A 456 -26.00 -15.40 3.78
N ARG A 457 -25.09 -16.33 3.52
CA ARG A 457 -23.73 -16.28 4.05
C ARG A 457 -22.89 -15.23 3.31
N ASP A 458 -23.04 -15.11 1.98
CA ASP A 458 -22.40 -14.06 1.19
C ASP A 458 -22.89 -12.66 1.63
N ALA A 459 -24.21 -12.49 1.76
CA ALA A 459 -24.80 -11.24 2.24
C ALA A 459 -24.30 -10.84 3.63
N ARG A 460 -24.27 -11.80 4.58
CA ARG A 460 -23.72 -11.56 5.92
C ARG A 460 -22.22 -11.23 5.90
N ALA A 461 -21.44 -11.88 5.06
CA ALA A 461 -20.01 -11.59 4.94
C ALA A 461 -19.78 -10.16 4.44
N LYS A 462 -20.54 -9.72 3.43
CA LYS A 462 -20.49 -8.35 2.92
C LYS A 462 -20.95 -7.32 3.96
N ALA A 463 -22.02 -7.61 4.68
CA ALA A 463 -22.52 -6.75 5.75
C ALA A 463 -21.49 -6.57 6.87
N ALA A 464 -20.83 -7.66 7.30
CA ALA A 464 -19.79 -7.60 8.32
C ALA A 464 -18.59 -6.73 7.88
N VAL A 465 -18.18 -6.81 6.61
CA VAL A 465 -17.11 -5.96 6.07
C VAL A 465 -17.54 -4.48 6.05
N TYR A 466 -18.77 -4.19 5.61
CA TYR A 466 -19.33 -2.84 5.64
C TYR A 466 -19.37 -2.26 7.06
N GLU A 467 -19.91 -3.00 8.03
CA GLU A 467 -20.02 -2.58 9.43
C GLU A 467 -18.64 -2.33 10.06
N THR A 468 -17.68 -3.20 9.78
CA THR A 468 -16.29 -3.06 10.28
C THR A 468 -15.65 -1.78 9.72
N TYR A 469 -15.81 -1.54 8.41
CA TYR A 469 -15.24 -0.37 7.76
C TYR A 469 -15.91 0.94 8.20
N LEU A 470 -17.24 0.91 8.40
CA LEU A 470 -18.01 2.03 8.95
C LEU A 470 -17.57 2.35 10.38
N GLY A 471 -17.46 1.33 11.24
CA GLY A 471 -16.96 1.49 12.60
C GLY A 471 -15.55 2.08 12.63
N ARG A 472 -14.66 1.63 11.74
CA ARG A 472 -13.30 2.19 11.62
C ARG A 472 -13.30 3.64 11.16
N THR A 473 -14.16 3.98 10.20
CA THR A 473 -14.29 5.36 9.72
C THR A 473 -14.74 6.29 10.84
N ASN A 474 -15.77 5.90 11.61
CA ASN A 474 -16.25 6.68 12.75
C ASN A 474 -15.14 6.87 13.82
N GLN A 475 -14.37 5.82 14.13
CA GLN A 475 -13.22 5.93 15.04
C GLN A 475 -12.13 6.90 14.54
N ILE A 476 -11.90 6.97 13.23
CA ILE A 476 -10.94 7.91 12.63
C ILE A 476 -11.47 9.34 12.76
N SER A 477 -12.74 9.56 12.43
CA SER A 477 -13.38 10.87 12.51
C SER A 477 -13.37 11.44 13.94
N GLU A 478 -13.62 10.61 14.95
CA GLU A 478 -13.55 11.03 16.37
C GLU A 478 -12.12 11.42 16.81
N ARG A 479 -11.07 10.89 16.16
CA ARG A 479 -9.66 11.17 16.51
C ARG A 479 -9.07 12.36 15.77
N GLN A 480 -9.62 12.75 14.63
CA GLN A 480 -9.10 13.86 13.81
C GLN A 480 -9.28 15.25 14.46
N GLU A 481 -10.12 15.38 15.49
CA GLU A 481 -10.26 16.63 16.26
C GLU A 481 -9.03 16.97 17.14
N ILE A 482 -8.04 16.06 17.25
CA ILE A 482 -6.83 16.28 18.06
C ILE A 482 -5.66 16.68 17.14
N ASP A 483 -5.48 17.99 17.00
CA ASP A 483 -4.32 18.76 16.48
C ASP A 483 -3.33 18.04 15.53
N THR A 484 -3.41 18.34 14.23
CA THR A 484 -2.57 17.76 13.17
C THR A 484 -1.39 18.65 12.76
N SER A 485 -1.14 19.76 13.46
CA SER A 485 -0.02 20.65 13.13
C SER A 485 1.29 20.12 13.71
N ASN A 486 1.93 19.20 12.99
CA ASN A 486 3.19 18.52 13.37
C ASN A 486 4.45 19.43 13.31
N VAL A 487 4.30 20.76 13.33
CA VAL A 487 5.40 21.73 13.26
C VAL A 487 5.22 22.81 14.32
N ARG A 488 6.24 23.01 15.15
CA ARG A 488 6.26 24.04 16.19
C ARG A 488 7.55 24.85 16.14
N VAL A 489 7.45 26.15 16.33
CA VAL A 489 8.61 27.04 16.46
C VAL A 489 9.17 26.90 17.88
N ILE A 490 10.46 26.55 17.98
CA ILE A 490 11.17 26.44 19.27
C ILE A 490 11.82 27.77 19.62
N SER A 491 12.46 28.43 18.66
CA SER A 491 13.15 29.70 18.84
C SER A 491 12.74 30.69 17.75
N ASN A 492 12.32 31.88 18.18
CA ASN A 492 11.99 32.97 17.25
C ASN A 492 13.28 33.69 16.79
N PRO A 493 13.30 34.25 15.58
CA PRO A 493 14.45 35.00 15.08
C PRO A 493 14.73 36.24 15.94
N VAL A 494 15.99 36.40 16.36
CA VAL A 494 16.48 37.55 17.13
C VAL A 494 17.46 38.35 16.30
N ALA A 495 17.43 39.68 16.41
CA ALA A 495 18.34 40.58 15.69
C ALA A 495 19.81 40.27 16.04
N PRO A 496 20.67 40.00 15.04
CA PRO A 496 22.09 39.81 15.30
C PRO A 496 22.73 41.12 15.77
N LYS A 497 23.49 41.05 16.87
CA LYS A 497 24.18 42.22 17.45
C LYS A 497 25.36 42.71 16.60
N THR A 498 25.86 41.88 15.69
CA THR A 498 26.99 42.16 14.81
C THR A 498 26.69 41.69 13.38
N LYS A 499 27.34 42.32 12.40
CA LYS A 499 27.33 41.94 10.98
C LYS A 499 27.84 40.50 10.83
N SER A 500 27.10 39.60 10.17
CA SER A 500 27.54 38.21 9.97
C SER A 500 28.61 38.10 8.89
N TRP A 501 28.57 38.98 7.88
CA TRP A 501 29.60 39.05 6.84
C TRP A 501 29.73 40.46 6.23
N PRO A 502 30.96 40.96 5.94
CA PRO A 502 32.25 40.33 6.14
C PRO A 502 32.76 40.44 7.59
N PRO A 503 33.81 39.69 7.98
CA PRO A 503 34.33 39.65 9.35
C PRO A 503 34.70 41.05 9.87
N SER A 504 34.86 41.16 11.19
CA SER A 504 35.14 42.43 11.86
C SER A 504 36.26 43.20 11.15
N THR A 505 36.05 44.51 10.97
CA THR A 505 37.02 45.41 10.32
C THR A 505 38.46 45.22 10.80
N PRO A 506 38.77 45.03 12.11
CA PRO A 506 40.14 44.75 12.54
C PRO A 506 40.68 43.41 12.02
N LEU A 507 39.85 42.36 11.94
CA LEU A 507 40.28 41.05 11.46
C LEU A 507 40.61 41.07 9.97
N LEU A 508 39.82 41.76 9.15
CA LEU A 508 40.14 41.97 7.73
C LEU A 508 41.41 42.79 7.54
N MET A 509 41.63 43.84 8.33
CA MET A 509 42.86 44.62 8.26
C MET A 509 44.08 43.78 8.61
N VAL A 510 44.01 42.93 9.65
CA VAL A 510 45.10 42.00 10.00
C VAL A 510 45.34 40.97 8.88
N GLY A 511 44.29 40.41 8.27
CA GLY A 511 44.44 39.52 7.12
C GLY A 511 45.08 40.22 5.93
N GLY A 512 44.64 41.44 5.63
CA GLY A 512 45.17 42.28 4.55
C GLY A 512 46.64 42.67 4.76
N THR A 513 47.05 42.99 5.98
CA THR A 513 48.45 43.30 6.30
C THR A 513 49.35 42.08 6.15
N ILE A 514 48.91 40.90 6.61
CA ILE A 514 49.67 39.64 6.47
C ILE A 514 49.80 39.26 5.00
N ALA A 515 48.71 39.30 4.23
CA ALA A 515 48.73 39.02 2.80
C ALA A 515 49.63 40.02 2.04
N GLY A 516 49.51 41.32 2.35
CA GLY A 516 50.37 42.37 1.79
C GLY A 516 51.85 42.18 2.14
N ALA A 517 52.16 41.79 3.39
CA ALA A 517 53.53 41.50 3.82
C ALA A 517 54.11 40.25 3.14
N ALA A 518 53.31 39.21 2.92
CA ALA A 518 53.73 38.01 2.20
C ALA A 518 54.07 38.32 0.73
N ILE A 519 53.22 39.08 0.05
CA ILE A 519 53.46 39.56 -1.32
C ILE A 519 54.70 40.47 -1.36
N GLY A 520 54.83 41.39 -0.40
CA GLY A 520 56.00 42.26 -0.27
C GLY A 520 57.30 41.49 -0.02
N THR A 521 57.23 40.39 0.75
CA THR A 521 58.39 39.51 1.00
C THR A 521 58.81 38.79 -0.27
N GLY A 522 57.85 38.25 -1.04
CA GLY A 522 58.13 37.64 -2.34
C GLY A 522 58.76 38.62 -3.32
N LEU A 523 58.22 39.84 -3.43
CA LEU A 523 58.78 40.90 -4.27
C LEU A 523 60.19 41.32 -3.81
N ALA A 524 60.43 41.44 -2.50
CA ALA A 524 61.74 41.78 -1.95
C ALA A 524 62.80 40.72 -2.29
N LEU A 525 62.44 39.43 -2.25
CA LEU A 525 63.32 38.34 -2.63
C LEU A 525 63.62 38.34 -4.13
N VAL A 526 62.60 38.57 -4.97
CA VAL A 526 62.76 38.65 -6.43
C VAL A 526 63.65 39.83 -6.82
N PHE A 527 63.42 41.03 -6.26
CA PHE A 527 64.26 42.19 -6.50
C PHE A 527 65.69 42.02 -5.95
N GLY A 528 65.84 41.35 -4.80
CA GLY A 528 67.14 40.99 -4.23
C GLY A 528 67.93 40.03 -5.12
N LEU A 529 67.27 39.00 -5.64
CA LEU A 529 67.84 38.02 -6.56
C LEU A 529 68.25 38.68 -7.89
N LEU A 530 67.38 39.50 -8.48
CA LEU A 530 67.66 40.26 -9.70
C LEU A 530 68.84 41.22 -9.52
N GLY A 531 68.92 41.91 -8.37
CA GLY A 531 70.03 42.79 -8.04
C GLY A 531 71.36 42.03 -7.83
N TYR A 532 71.30 40.83 -7.25
CA TYR A 532 72.47 39.96 -7.08
C TYR A 532 72.99 39.44 -8.43
N LEU A 533 72.09 38.96 -9.29
CA LEU A 533 72.42 38.51 -10.65
C LEU A 533 72.98 39.65 -11.53
N ARG A 534 72.52 40.89 -11.34
CA ARG A 534 73.01 42.08 -12.07
C ARG A 534 74.38 42.57 -11.57
N ASN A 535 74.71 42.35 -10.30
CA ASN A 535 76.00 42.73 -9.71
C ASN A 535 77.09 41.65 -9.82
N ALA A 536 76.76 40.45 -10.30
CA ALA A 536 77.72 39.42 -10.67
C ALA A 536 78.48 39.81 -11.97
N ARG A 537 79.30 40.86 -11.92
CA ARG A 537 80.28 41.15 -12.98
C ARG A 537 81.47 40.19 -12.82
N PRO A 538 81.94 39.52 -13.89
CA PRO A 538 83.16 38.74 -13.80
C PRO A 538 84.34 39.68 -13.53
N ARG A 539 85.05 39.46 -12.41
CA ARG A 539 86.38 40.05 -12.20
C ARG A 539 87.36 39.31 -13.11
N TYR A 540 87.51 39.78 -14.34
CA TYR A 540 88.72 39.52 -15.12
C TYR A 540 89.60 40.77 -15.06
N ILE A 541 90.72 40.69 -14.34
CA ILE A 541 91.93 41.45 -14.67
C ILE A 541 93.15 40.54 -14.42
N SER A 542 93.92 40.40 -15.48
CA SER A 542 95.27 39.86 -15.65
C SER A 542 96.32 40.41 -14.66
N ALA A 543 97.12 39.51 -14.09
CA ALA A 543 98.58 39.45 -14.21
C ALA A 543 99.08 38.16 -13.53
#